data_AF-A0A437C722-F1
#
_entry.id   AF-A0A437C722-F1
#
_cell.length_a   1.000
_cell.length_b   1.000
_cell.length_c   1.000
_cell.angle_alpha   90.00
_cell.angle_beta   90.00
_cell.angle_gamma   90.00
#
_symmetry.space_group_name_H-M   'P 1'
#
loop_
_entity.id
_entity.type
_entity.pdbx_description
1 polymer ?
#
loop_
_entity_poly.entity_id
_entity_poly.type
_entity_poly.pdbx_seq_one_letter_code
_entity_poly.pdbx_strand_id
1 'polypeptide(L)'
;MGGSGAFGCLFIFGFMCPAFLCLSMWGWMTMCGVDVFTWHLLHLAACLLQVCHLLYRMHQEGIHSEELSSLYQAVYLPLGVPVQVFKKIAKAFEYKVVELKAGQTYALENKTPVDQLSFLLSGRISVSLEGQFLHYIHRHQFLDSPEWESLRPNEEGKFQVTLMADEDSRYISWRRRRLYMLMSKERYIARLFSVMLGYDIAEKLYNLNNKLYIKSGVLLDIRLPSLYHVLAPASQGSEGGSGSDSGISKEQQSRDSTHQMSQHQRPPLGPRASSSDVPLTPENDHRELPWASEPDLLSGSDGNDNFPPRFKRGRAPLAPTDTPKL
;
A
#
# COMPACT_ATOMS: atom_id res chain seq x y z
N MET A 1 -14.28 34.71 -14.96
CA MET A 1 -14.74 34.79 -16.36
C MET A 1 -14.44 33.43 -17.00
N GLY A 2 -15.29 32.40 -16.95
CA GLY A 2 -16.74 32.38 -16.99
C GLY A 2 -17.20 32.23 -18.45
N GLY A 3 -16.92 31.10 -19.12
CA GLY A 3 -17.51 30.83 -20.44
C GLY A 3 -16.82 29.81 -21.35
N SER A 4 -15.54 29.49 -21.18
CA SER A 4 -14.82 28.63 -22.14
C SER A 4 -14.50 27.24 -21.59
N GLY A 5 -15.54 26.44 -21.33
CA GLY A 5 -15.40 25.05 -20.91
C GLY A 5 -16.63 24.21 -21.30
N ALA A 6 -16.54 22.89 -21.18
CA ALA A 6 -17.64 21.97 -21.52
C ALA A 6 -18.98 22.36 -20.88
N PHE A 7 -18.97 22.96 -19.67
CA PHE A 7 -20.17 23.51 -19.03
C PHE A 7 -20.83 24.67 -19.80
N GLY A 8 -20.04 25.56 -20.42
CA GLY A 8 -20.57 26.65 -21.25
C GLY A 8 -21.22 26.14 -22.53
N CYS A 9 -20.60 25.14 -23.17
CA CYS A 9 -21.20 24.47 -24.33
C CYS A 9 -22.50 23.73 -23.96
N LEU A 10 -22.55 23.02 -22.81
CA LEU A 10 -23.78 22.38 -22.32
C LEU A 10 -24.90 23.40 -22.12
N PHE A 11 -24.57 24.58 -21.58
CA PHE A 11 -25.54 25.65 -21.40
C PHE A 11 -26.11 26.14 -22.74
N ILE A 12 -25.24 26.44 -23.72
CA ILE A 12 -25.67 26.92 -25.05
C ILE A 12 -26.55 25.89 -25.76
N PHE A 13 -26.11 24.63 -25.85
CA PHE A 13 -26.90 23.59 -26.51
C PHE A 13 -28.16 23.24 -25.71
N GLY A 14 -28.12 23.37 -24.38
CA GLY A 14 -29.27 23.23 -23.50
C GLY A 14 -30.39 24.23 -23.79
N PHE A 15 -30.08 25.48 -24.17
CA PHE A 15 -31.06 26.47 -24.62
C PHE A 15 -31.47 26.33 -26.09
N MET A 16 -30.57 25.84 -26.95
CA MET A 16 -30.89 25.61 -28.37
C MET A 16 -31.88 24.45 -28.59
N CYS A 17 -31.80 23.38 -27.78
CA CYS A 17 -32.75 22.25 -27.86
C CYS A 17 -34.23 22.67 -27.71
N PRO A 18 -34.67 23.37 -26.65
CA PRO A 18 -36.05 23.82 -26.52
C PRO A 18 -36.44 24.83 -27.61
N ALA A 19 -35.51 25.68 -28.07
CA ALA A 19 -35.79 26.61 -29.17
C ALA A 19 -36.13 25.87 -30.48
N PHE A 20 -35.35 24.85 -30.85
CA PHE A 20 -35.64 24.04 -32.04
C PHE A 20 -36.87 23.15 -31.88
N LEU A 21 -37.18 22.69 -30.66
CA LEU A 21 -38.45 22.01 -30.36
C LEU A 21 -39.65 22.93 -30.62
N CYS A 22 -39.60 24.18 -30.13
CA CYS A 22 -40.67 25.15 -30.37
C CYS A 22 -40.84 25.48 -31.87
N LEU A 23 -39.72 25.66 -32.60
CA LEU A 23 -39.76 25.90 -34.05
C LEU A 23 -40.28 24.70 -34.84
N SER A 24 -39.91 23.48 -34.44
CA SER A 24 -40.41 22.24 -35.04
C SER A 24 -41.91 22.07 -34.78
N MET A 25 -42.38 22.30 -33.54
CA MET A 25 -43.80 22.26 -33.18
C MET A 25 -44.61 23.33 -33.93
N TRP A 26 -44.08 24.54 -34.07
CA TRP A 26 -44.69 25.60 -34.87
C TRP A 26 -44.81 25.19 -36.34
N GLY A 27 -43.72 24.69 -36.95
CA GLY A 27 -43.72 24.22 -38.34
C GLY A 27 -44.76 23.12 -38.60
N TRP A 28 -44.95 22.23 -37.63
CA TRP A 28 -45.98 21.18 -37.68
C TRP A 28 -47.40 21.74 -37.61
N MET A 29 -47.67 22.67 -36.69
CA MET A 29 -49.02 23.19 -36.47
C MET A 29 -49.48 24.18 -37.55
N THR A 30 -48.59 25.00 -38.11
CA THR A 30 -49.00 26.16 -38.93
C THR A 30 -48.78 25.98 -40.42
N MET A 31 -47.75 25.24 -40.84
CA MET A 31 -47.29 25.27 -42.24
C MET A 31 -47.48 23.97 -43.03
N CYS A 32 -47.85 22.84 -42.40
CA CYS A 32 -47.95 21.51 -43.05
C CYS A 32 -46.76 21.18 -43.99
N GLY A 33 -45.63 21.85 -43.78
CA GLY A 33 -44.44 21.80 -44.63
C GLY A 33 -43.50 20.76 -44.05
N VAL A 34 -43.60 19.54 -44.55
CA VAL A 34 -42.77 18.41 -44.10
C VAL A 34 -41.27 18.77 -44.18
N ASP A 35 -40.87 19.53 -45.19
CA ASP A 35 -39.48 19.96 -45.40
C ASP A 35 -38.96 20.87 -44.25
N VAL A 36 -39.73 21.89 -43.85
CA VAL A 36 -39.37 22.82 -42.76
C VAL A 36 -39.35 22.10 -41.41
N PHE A 37 -40.33 21.23 -41.18
CA PHE A 37 -40.38 20.39 -39.98
C PHE A 37 -39.15 19.46 -39.90
N THR A 38 -38.81 18.78 -40.98
CA THR A 38 -37.67 17.85 -41.05
C THR A 38 -36.34 18.58 -40.81
N TRP A 39 -36.17 19.79 -41.33
CA TRP A 39 -34.97 20.59 -41.09
C TRP A 39 -34.81 20.98 -39.61
N HIS A 40 -35.87 21.47 -38.96
CA HIS A 40 -35.82 21.78 -37.53
C HIS A 40 -35.62 20.55 -36.63
N LEU A 41 -36.22 19.41 -37.01
CA LEU A 41 -36.01 18.13 -36.32
C LEU A 41 -34.55 17.66 -36.45
N LEU A 42 -33.92 17.83 -37.62
CA LEU A 42 -32.51 17.50 -37.82
C LEU A 42 -31.59 18.37 -36.96
N HIS A 43 -31.86 19.67 -36.89
CA HIS A 43 -31.11 20.60 -36.03
C HIS A 43 -31.27 20.26 -34.54
N LEU A 44 -32.48 19.88 -34.12
CA LEU A 44 -32.74 19.39 -32.77
C LEU A 44 -31.96 18.12 -32.48
N ALA A 45 -31.99 17.13 -33.39
CA ALA A 45 -31.26 15.88 -33.23
C ALA A 45 -29.74 16.11 -33.14
N ALA A 46 -29.18 16.99 -33.97
CA ALA A 46 -27.77 17.37 -33.91
C ALA A 46 -27.40 18.03 -32.57
N CYS A 47 -28.24 18.94 -32.05
CA CYS A 47 -28.02 19.56 -30.75
C CYS A 47 -28.11 18.53 -29.62
N LEU A 48 -29.09 17.63 -29.66
CA LEU A 48 -29.26 16.57 -28.67
C LEU A 48 -28.05 15.62 -28.67
N LEU A 49 -27.58 15.21 -29.85
CA LEU A 49 -26.38 14.37 -29.97
C LEU A 49 -25.14 15.06 -29.40
N GLN A 50 -24.98 16.36 -29.63
CA GLN A 50 -23.89 17.15 -29.07
C GLN A 50 -23.97 17.27 -27.54
N VAL A 51 -25.18 17.49 -26.99
CA VAL A 51 -25.41 17.47 -25.53
C VAL A 51 -25.08 16.09 -24.97
N CYS A 52 -25.58 15.01 -25.57
CA CYS A 52 -25.30 13.64 -25.15
C CYS A 52 -23.81 13.32 -25.19
N HIS A 53 -23.10 13.69 -26.26
CA HIS A 53 -21.65 13.51 -26.38
C HIS A 53 -20.89 14.29 -25.30
N LEU A 54 -21.30 15.52 -25.02
CA LEU A 54 -20.66 16.37 -24.04
C LEU A 54 -20.96 15.92 -22.60
N LEU A 55 -22.18 15.46 -22.32
CA LEU A 55 -22.55 14.81 -21.07
C LEU A 55 -21.78 13.50 -20.89
N TYR A 56 -21.64 12.69 -21.94
CA TYR A 56 -20.85 11.46 -21.89
C TYR A 56 -19.39 11.76 -21.57
N ARG A 57 -18.81 12.77 -22.23
CA ARG A 57 -17.45 13.23 -21.95
C ARG A 57 -17.31 13.78 -20.52
N MET A 58 -18.27 14.58 -20.06
CA MET A 58 -18.29 15.10 -18.68
C MET A 58 -18.45 13.99 -17.65
N HIS A 59 -19.25 12.97 -17.95
CA HIS A 59 -19.45 11.80 -17.10
C HIS A 59 -18.20 10.91 -17.05
N GLN A 60 -17.55 10.67 -18.19
CA GLN A 60 -16.21 10.05 -18.27
C GLN A 60 -15.16 10.88 -17.53
N GLU A 61 -15.31 12.20 -17.54
CA GLU A 61 -14.44 13.11 -16.83
C GLU A 61 -14.83 13.33 -15.36
N GLY A 62 -15.96 12.79 -14.91
CA GLY A 62 -16.44 12.90 -13.54
C GLY A 62 -15.77 11.87 -12.64
N ILE A 63 -15.54 12.25 -11.39
CA ILE A 63 -15.17 11.28 -10.36
C ILE A 63 -16.47 10.57 -9.94
N HIS A 64 -16.61 9.27 -10.26
CA HIS A 64 -17.88 8.54 -10.16
C HIS A 64 -18.43 8.36 -8.73
N SER A 65 -17.62 8.56 -7.69
CA SER A 65 -18.06 8.40 -6.29
C SER A 65 -17.86 9.67 -5.47
N GLU A 66 -18.88 10.00 -4.67
CA GLU A 66 -18.87 11.13 -3.74
C GLU A 66 -17.66 11.07 -2.78
N GLU A 67 -17.38 9.87 -2.25
CA GLU A 67 -16.21 9.56 -1.42
C GLU A 67 -14.87 9.88 -2.09
N LEU A 68 -14.81 9.74 -3.41
CA LEU A 68 -13.59 9.97 -4.14
C LEU A 68 -13.43 11.45 -4.53
N SER A 69 -14.56 12.15 -4.71
CA SER A 69 -14.60 13.60 -4.83
C SER A 69 -14.16 14.27 -3.53
N SER A 70 -14.65 13.80 -2.38
CA SER A 70 -14.25 14.30 -1.07
C SER A 70 -12.76 14.02 -0.80
N LEU A 71 -12.26 12.83 -1.13
CA LEU A 71 -10.83 12.51 -1.07
C LEU A 71 -9.99 13.48 -1.94
N TYR A 72 -10.44 13.73 -3.18
CA TYR A 72 -9.73 14.64 -4.07
C TYR A 72 -9.66 16.04 -3.47
N GLN A 73 -10.78 16.57 -2.97
CA GLN A 73 -10.84 17.90 -2.36
C GLN A 73 -10.03 18.01 -1.07
N ALA A 74 -10.01 16.97 -0.24
CA ALA A 74 -9.35 17.00 1.06
C ALA A 74 -7.83 16.78 0.99
N VAL A 75 -7.35 15.92 0.08
CA VAL A 75 -5.95 15.48 0.06
C VAL A 75 -5.23 15.94 -1.21
N TYR A 76 -5.79 15.68 -2.38
CA TYR A 76 -5.10 15.87 -3.66
C TYR A 76 -5.16 17.33 -4.16
N LEU A 77 -6.25 18.04 -3.88
CA LEU A 77 -6.44 19.43 -4.26
C LEU A 77 -5.48 20.37 -3.50
N PRO A 78 -5.27 20.25 -2.17
CA PRO A 78 -4.25 21.02 -1.46
C PRO A 78 -2.82 20.74 -1.94
N LEU A 79 -2.56 19.52 -2.41
CA LEU A 79 -1.28 19.11 -3.01
C LEU A 79 -1.09 19.65 -4.45
N GLY A 80 -2.08 20.34 -5.00
CA GLY A 80 -2.04 20.88 -6.37
C GLY A 80 -2.08 19.80 -7.45
N VAL A 81 -2.66 18.63 -7.16
CA VAL A 81 -2.70 17.50 -8.09
C VAL A 81 -3.80 17.71 -9.12
N PRO A 82 -3.50 17.67 -10.44
CA PRO A 82 -4.53 17.79 -11.46
C PRO A 82 -5.51 16.61 -11.42
N VAL A 83 -6.80 16.88 -11.66
CA VAL A 83 -7.88 15.86 -11.72
C VAL A 83 -7.53 14.70 -12.65
N GLN A 84 -6.86 14.97 -13.78
CA GLN A 84 -6.47 13.92 -14.75
C GLN A 84 -5.45 12.95 -14.18
N VAL A 85 -4.53 13.42 -13.33
CA VAL A 85 -3.59 12.56 -12.62
C VAL A 85 -4.31 11.74 -11.58
N PHE A 86 -5.19 12.38 -10.80
CA PHE A 86 -5.99 11.68 -9.81
C PHE A 86 -6.84 10.56 -10.41
N LYS A 87 -7.46 10.76 -11.58
CA LYS A 87 -8.18 9.70 -12.31
C LYS A 87 -7.30 8.50 -12.66
N LYS A 88 -6.02 8.72 -12.99
CA LYS A 88 -5.08 7.63 -13.26
C LYS A 88 -4.76 6.84 -12.00
N ILE A 89 -4.58 7.55 -10.87
CA ILE A 89 -4.42 6.94 -9.54
C ILE A 89 -5.70 6.17 -9.15
N ALA A 90 -6.87 6.75 -9.44
CA ALA A 90 -8.17 6.15 -9.18
C ALA A 90 -8.44 4.89 -9.98
N LYS A 91 -8.08 4.94 -11.26
CA LYS A 91 -8.07 3.78 -12.13
C LYS A 91 -7.15 2.68 -11.58
N ALA A 92 -6.08 3.00 -10.84
CA ALA A 92 -5.18 1.97 -10.30
C ALA A 92 -5.76 1.18 -9.11
N PHE A 93 -6.73 1.72 -8.36
CA PHE A 93 -7.51 0.98 -7.37
C PHE A 93 -8.92 0.59 -7.88
N GLU A 94 -9.15 0.68 -9.19
CA GLU A 94 -10.41 0.29 -9.84
C GLU A 94 -11.65 1.05 -9.37
N TYR A 95 -11.48 2.26 -8.82
CA TYR A 95 -12.57 3.03 -8.20
C TYR A 95 -13.29 2.27 -7.06
N LYS A 96 -12.66 1.22 -6.51
CA LYS A 96 -13.24 0.39 -5.46
C LYS A 96 -12.93 0.97 -4.08
N VAL A 97 -14.00 1.23 -3.32
CA VAL A 97 -13.93 1.54 -1.89
C VAL A 97 -14.32 0.28 -1.12
N VAL A 98 -13.54 -0.07 -0.10
CA VAL A 98 -13.78 -1.23 0.75
C VAL A 98 -14.27 -0.75 2.11
N GLU A 99 -15.34 -1.37 2.59
CA GLU A 99 -15.88 -1.13 3.91
C GLU A 99 -15.30 -2.13 4.92
N LEU A 100 -15.00 -1.64 6.12
CA LEU A 100 -14.47 -2.41 7.23
C LEU A 100 -15.28 -2.06 8.48
N LYS A 101 -16.04 -3.02 9.00
CA LYS A 101 -16.91 -2.79 10.16
C LYS A 101 -16.10 -2.69 11.44
N ALA A 102 -16.63 -2.00 12.44
CA ALA A 102 -16.04 -1.96 13.78
C ALA A 102 -15.78 -3.38 14.31
N GLY A 103 -14.58 -3.60 14.87
CA GLY A 103 -14.08 -4.89 15.33
C GLY A 103 -13.51 -5.81 14.24
N GLN A 104 -13.64 -5.48 12.95
CA GLN A 104 -13.01 -6.26 11.89
C GLN A 104 -11.52 -5.95 11.78
N THR A 105 -10.73 -7.00 11.52
CA THR A 105 -9.28 -6.89 11.37
C THR A 105 -8.91 -6.69 9.89
N TYR A 106 -8.20 -5.60 9.59
CA TYR A 106 -7.61 -5.37 8.26
C TYR A 106 -6.40 -6.27 8.03
N ALA A 107 -5.50 -6.34 9.02
CA ALA A 107 -4.30 -7.15 8.96
C ALA A 107 -4.00 -7.77 10.31
N LEU A 108 -3.60 -9.04 10.29
CA LEU A 108 -3.14 -9.77 11.47
C LEU A 108 -1.62 -9.86 11.46
N GLU A 109 -1.04 -9.58 12.62
CA GLU A 109 0.38 -9.71 12.87
C GLU A 109 0.92 -11.10 12.45
N ASN A 110 2.03 -11.11 11.72
CA ASN A 110 2.76 -12.27 11.21
C ASN A 110 1.93 -13.26 10.35
N LYS A 111 0.71 -12.87 9.96
CA LYS A 111 -0.22 -13.68 9.16
C LYS A 111 -0.53 -13.04 7.82
N THR A 112 -0.94 -11.77 7.82
CA THR A 112 -1.34 -11.09 6.59
C THR A 112 -0.11 -10.69 5.77
N PRO A 113 -0.03 -11.04 4.47
CA PRO A 113 1.05 -10.59 3.59
C PRO A 113 0.87 -9.12 3.19
N VAL A 114 1.96 -8.43 2.90
CA VAL A 114 1.98 -7.03 2.47
C VAL A 114 1.99 -6.95 0.94
N ASP A 115 0.83 -7.12 0.32
CA ASP A 115 0.66 -7.19 -1.14
C ASP A 115 -0.04 -5.95 -1.74
N GLN A 116 -0.48 -5.02 -0.89
CA GLN A 116 -1.18 -3.81 -1.26
C GLN A 116 -0.72 -2.61 -0.42
N LEU A 117 -1.08 -1.42 -0.89
CA LEU A 117 -1.00 -0.16 -0.14
C LEU A 117 -2.43 0.34 0.05
N SER A 118 -2.83 0.68 1.26
CA SER A 118 -4.18 1.11 1.60
C SER A 118 -4.22 2.48 2.25
N PHE A 119 -5.25 3.25 1.93
CA PHE A 119 -5.46 4.61 2.41
C PHE A 119 -6.85 4.77 3.00
N LEU A 120 -6.91 5.26 4.24
CA LEU A 120 -8.14 5.39 5.01
C LEU A 120 -8.92 6.64 4.57
N LEU A 121 -10.18 6.45 4.15
CA LEU A 121 -11.08 7.55 3.79
C LEU A 121 -11.84 8.07 5.02
N SER A 122 -12.39 7.17 5.81
CA SER A 122 -13.20 7.48 6.98
C SER A 122 -13.06 6.41 8.07
N GLY A 123 -13.46 6.77 9.29
CA GLY A 123 -13.34 5.93 10.48
C GLY A 123 -11.96 6.03 11.13
N ARG A 124 -11.65 5.02 11.94
CA ARG A 124 -10.45 4.95 12.77
C ARG A 124 -9.99 3.51 12.90
N ILE A 125 -8.69 3.31 12.71
CA ILE A 125 -8.05 2.00 12.84
C ILE A 125 -7.12 2.02 14.05
N SER A 126 -7.25 1.02 14.92
CA SER A 126 -6.33 0.76 16.02
C SER A 126 -5.17 -0.12 15.56
N VAL A 127 -3.96 0.24 15.98
CA VAL A 127 -2.74 -0.53 15.72
C VAL A 127 -2.28 -1.16 17.02
N SER A 128 -2.03 -2.48 17.01
CA SER A 128 -1.50 -3.22 18.16
C SER A 128 -0.36 -4.16 17.78
N LEU A 129 0.57 -4.39 18.71
CA LEU A 129 1.68 -5.33 18.60
C LEU A 129 1.59 -6.27 19.80
N GLU A 130 1.55 -7.59 19.56
CA GLU A 130 1.42 -8.59 20.64
C GLU A 130 0.23 -8.30 21.59
N GLY A 131 -0.86 -7.73 21.06
CA GLY A 131 -2.04 -7.33 21.83
C GLY A 131 -1.91 -6.00 22.59
N GLN A 132 -0.74 -5.36 22.60
CA GLN A 132 -0.58 -4.02 23.17
C GLN A 132 -0.96 -2.94 22.16
N PHE A 133 -1.77 -1.96 22.57
CA PHE A 133 -2.15 -0.84 21.73
C PHE A 133 -0.97 0.14 21.51
N LEU A 134 -0.69 0.47 20.25
CA LEU A 134 0.33 1.45 19.86
C LEU A 134 -0.31 2.82 19.61
N HIS A 135 -1.10 2.93 18.55
CA HIS A 135 -1.69 4.19 18.13
C HIS A 135 -2.92 4.01 17.25
N TYR A 136 -3.65 5.11 17.06
CA TYR A 136 -4.73 5.17 16.09
C TYR A 136 -4.23 5.75 14.78
N ILE A 137 -4.67 5.15 13.69
CA ILE A 137 -4.58 5.72 12.34
C ILE A 137 -5.91 6.40 12.05
N HIS A 138 -5.83 7.67 11.66
CA HIS A 138 -6.97 8.53 11.44
C HIS A 138 -7.29 8.64 9.95
N ARG A 139 -8.45 9.22 9.64
CA ARG A 139 -8.85 9.52 8.25
C ARG A 139 -7.74 10.24 7.49
N HIS A 140 -7.64 9.95 6.20
CA HIS A 140 -6.64 10.50 5.28
C HIS A 140 -5.18 10.12 5.59
N GLN A 141 -4.96 9.01 6.30
CA GLN A 141 -3.65 8.41 6.52
C GLN A 141 -3.55 7.05 5.84
N PHE A 142 -2.33 6.64 5.53
CA PHE A 142 -2.09 5.29 5.02
C PHE A 142 -2.21 4.27 6.16
N LEU A 143 -2.64 3.06 5.85
CA LEU A 143 -2.70 1.98 6.83
C LEU A 143 -1.35 1.27 6.97
N ASP A 144 -0.67 1.07 5.85
CA ASP A 144 0.45 0.15 5.65
C ASP A 144 1.68 0.85 5.02
N SER A 145 1.82 2.17 5.23
CA SER A 145 2.96 2.92 4.69
C SER A 145 4.33 2.46 5.22
N PRO A 146 4.53 2.10 6.51
CA PRO A 146 5.83 1.59 6.96
C PRO A 146 6.15 0.21 6.37
N GLU A 147 5.16 -0.69 6.32
CA GLU A 147 5.29 -2.03 5.75
C GLU A 147 5.55 -1.95 4.24
N TRP A 148 4.89 -1.01 3.55
CA TRP A 148 5.09 -0.81 2.12
C TRP A 148 6.52 -0.38 1.78
N GLU A 149 7.05 0.62 2.51
CA GLU A 149 8.35 1.24 2.25
C GLU A 149 9.52 0.37 2.71
N SER A 150 9.32 -0.46 3.74
CA SER A 150 10.35 -1.38 4.23
C SER A 150 10.65 -2.52 3.26
N LEU A 151 9.65 -2.96 2.49
CA LEU A 151 9.79 -4.07 1.55
C LEU A 151 10.27 -3.60 0.18
N ARG A 152 11.18 -4.37 -0.43
CA ARG A 152 11.52 -4.18 -1.84
C ARG A 152 10.39 -4.63 -2.76
N PRO A 153 10.31 -4.16 -4.02
CA PRO A 153 9.22 -4.55 -4.93
C PRO A 153 9.08 -6.06 -5.17
N ASN A 154 10.18 -6.82 -5.12
CA ASN A 154 10.21 -8.28 -5.30
C ASN A 154 10.27 -9.07 -3.98
N GLU A 155 10.19 -8.38 -2.85
CA GLU A 155 10.29 -8.99 -1.53
C GLU A 155 8.89 -9.18 -0.96
N GLU A 156 8.64 -10.38 -0.45
CA GLU A 156 7.43 -10.70 0.28
C GLU A 156 7.66 -10.43 1.76
N GLY A 157 6.69 -9.78 2.39
CA GLY A 157 6.70 -9.50 3.82
C GLY A 157 5.34 -9.71 4.42
N LYS A 158 5.30 -9.78 5.75
CA LYS A 158 4.08 -9.89 6.53
C LYS A 158 3.93 -8.66 7.40
N PHE A 159 2.69 -8.34 7.73
CA PHE A 159 2.39 -7.30 8.70
C PHE A 159 3.02 -7.65 10.04
N GLN A 160 3.77 -6.70 10.62
CA GLN A 160 4.38 -6.86 11.94
C GLN A 160 3.45 -6.42 13.07
N VAL A 161 2.34 -5.76 12.73
CA VAL A 161 1.34 -5.26 13.67
C VAL A 161 -0.05 -5.76 13.25
N THR A 162 -0.95 -5.81 14.23
CA THR A 162 -2.37 -6.05 13.99
C THR A 162 -3.08 -4.71 13.80
N LEU A 163 -3.86 -4.62 12.71
CA LEU A 163 -4.66 -3.45 12.35
C LEU A 163 -6.15 -3.81 12.46
N MET A 164 -6.87 -3.17 13.37
CA MET A 164 -8.28 -3.46 13.64
C MET A 164 -9.12 -2.19 13.61
N ALA A 165 -10.27 -2.24 12.94
CA ALA A 165 -11.23 -1.14 12.90
C ALA A 165 -11.83 -0.91 14.29
N ASP A 166 -11.64 0.30 14.80
CA ASP A 166 -12.27 0.77 16.04
C ASP A 166 -13.69 1.27 15.77
N GLU A 167 -13.88 1.90 14.60
CA GLU A 167 -15.15 2.41 14.09
C GLU A 167 -15.44 1.83 12.69
N ASP A 168 -16.69 1.92 12.23
CA ASP A 168 -17.02 1.63 10.84
C ASP A 168 -16.20 2.52 9.91
N SER A 169 -15.35 1.87 9.11
CA SER A 169 -14.27 2.50 8.37
C SER A 169 -14.37 2.21 6.88
N ARG A 170 -13.91 3.14 6.05
CA ARG A 170 -13.83 2.96 4.60
C ARG A 170 -12.42 3.26 4.12
N TYR A 171 -11.89 2.42 3.24
CA TYR A 171 -10.54 2.59 2.71
C TYR A 171 -10.48 2.23 1.22
N ILE A 172 -9.43 2.71 0.56
CA ILE A 172 -9.06 2.30 -0.81
C ILE A 172 -7.74 1.53 -0.76
N SER A 173 -7.55 0.58 -1.67
CA SER A 173 -6.31 -0.18 -1.75
C SER A 173 -5.78 -0.31 -3.17
N TRP A 174 -4.46 -0.12 -3.31
CA TRP A 174 -3.73 -0.35 -4.55
C TRP A 174 -2.94 -1.64 -4.43
N ARG A 175 -3.17 -2.57 -5.36
CA ARG A 175 -2.29 -3.74 -5.50
C ARG A 175 -0.85 -3.30 -5.79
N ARG A 176 0.11 -3.93 -5.11
CA ARG A 176 1.52 -3.54 -5.14
C ARG A 176 2.08 -3.43 -6.55
N ARG A 177 1.93 -4.50 -7.33
CA ARG A 177 2.40 -4.57 -8.73
C ARG A 177 1.80 -3.45 -9.60
N ARG A 178 0.50 -3.14 -9.44
CA ARG A 178 -0.19 -2.14 -10.25
C ARG A 178 0.25 -0.73 -9.91
N LEU A 179 0.45 -0.43 -8.63
CA LEU A 179 0.93 0.88 -8.19
C LEU A 179 2.37 1.12 -8.66
N TYR A 180 3.26 0.14 -8.51
CA TYR A 180 4.63 0.24 -9.03
C TYR A 180 4.68 0.43 -10.54
N MET A 181 3.84 -0.28 -11.30
CA MET A 181 3.71 -0.07 -12.75
C MET A 181 3.18 1.33 -13.10
N LEU A 182 2.30 1.92 -12.30
CA LEU A 182 1.83 3.28 -12.51
C LEU A 182 2.94 4.30 -12.24
N MET A 183 3.66 4.15 -11.12
CA MET A 183 4.76 5.01 -10.74
C MET A 183 5.95 4.93 -11.72
N SER A 184 6.20 3.76 -12.32
CA SER A 184 7.25 3.60 -13.32
C SER A 184 6.91 4.32 -14.63
N LYS A 185 5.62 4.36 -15.01
CA LYS A 185 5.12 5.08 -16.19
C LYS A 185 5.07 6.59 -15.96
N GLU A 186 4.66 7.04 -14.78
CA GLU A 186 4.40 8.46 -14.50
C GLU A 186 5.26 9.01 -13.38
N ARG A 187 6.33 9.73 -13.76
CA ARG A 187 7.30 10.34 -12.84
C ARG A 187 6.67 11.32 -11.84
N TYR A 188 5.56 11.97 -12.20
CA TYR A 188 4.82 12.86 -11.31
C TYR A 188 4.14 12.07 -10.20
N ILE A 189 3.45 10.98 -10.54
CA ILE A 189 2.77 10.11 -9.57
C ILE A 189 3.79 9.48 -8.61
N ALA A 190 4.94 9.03 -9.12
CA ALA A 190 6.00 8.49 -8.27
C ALA A 190 6.49 9.50 -7.21
N ARG A 191 6.68 10.77 -7.59
CA ARG A 191 7.08 11.83 -6.65
C ARG A 191 5.96 12.14 -5.65
N LEU A 192 4.72 12.22 -6.13
CA LEU A 192 3.56 12.46 -5.28
C LEU A 192 3.46 11.40 -4.18
N PHE A 193 3.50 10.11 -4.53
CA PHE A 193 3.48 9.02 -3.56
C PHE A 193 4.69 9.04 -2.63
N SER A 194 5.89 9.33 -3.13
CA SER A 194 7.09 9.46 -2.28
C SER A 194 6.93 10.55 -1.22
N VAL A 195 6.34 11.70 -1.57
CA VAL A 195 6.07 12.79 -0.61
C VAL A 195 4.97 12.39 0.37
N MET A 196 3.87 11.83 -0.12
CA MET A 196 2.74 11.42 0.72
C MET A 196 3.12 10.33 1.73
N LEU A 197 3.84 9.29 1.28
CA LEU A 197 4.34 8.22 2.13
C LEU A 197 5.37 8.73 3.14
N GLY A 198 6.32 9.56 2.69
CA GLY A 198 7.32 10.16 3.58
C GLY A 198 6.69 11.02 4.68
N TYR A 199 5.67 11.82 4.34
CA TYR A 199 4.91 12.61 5.31
C TYR A 199 4.18 11.73 6.33
N ASP A 200 3.45 10.72 5.86
CA ASP A 200 2.67 9.82 6.71
C ASP A 200 3.56 8.99 7.66
N ILE A 201 4.67 8.45 7.15
CA ILE A 201 5.65 7.71 7.97
C ILE A 201 6.26 8.64 9.03
N ALA A 202 6.66 9.85 8.65
CA ALA A 202 7.20 10.82 9.60
C ALA A 202 6.19 11.14 10.70
N GLU A 203 4.94 11.41 10.35
CA GLU A 203 3.86 11.70 11.31
C GLU A 203 3.64 10.53 12.28
N LYS A 204 3.60 9.29 11.78
CA LYS A 204 3.50 8.09 12.62
C LYS A 204 4.69 7.93 13.56
N LEU A 205 5.90 8.15 13.07
CA LEU A 205 7.12 8.08 13.90
C LEU A 205 7.14 9.16 14.98
N TYR A 206 6.75 10.40 14.66
CA TYR A 206 6.63 11.47 15.66
C TYR A 206 5.56 11.17 16.71
N ASN A 207 4.41 10.63 16.29
CA ASN A 207 3.34 10.24 17.21
C ASN A 207 3.76 9.10 18.16
N LEU A 208 4.49 8.11 17.65
CA LEU A 208 5.07 7.05 18.48
C LEU A 208 6.14 7.60 19.44
N ASN A 209 7.03 8.47 18.96
CA ASN A 209 8.08 9.08 19.78
C ASN A 209 7.48 9.92 20.92
N ASN A 210 6.47 10.74 20.64
CA ASN A 210 5.78 11.52 21.66
C ASN A 210 5.15 10.63 22.74
N LYS A 211 4.59 9.48 22.37
CA LYS A 211 4.05 8.52 23.34
C LYS A 211 5.12 7.86 24.20
N LEU A 212 6.27 7.55 23.60
CA LEU A 212 7.42 7.04 24.34
C LEU A 212 7.92 8.09 25.33
N TYR A 213 8.07 9.35 24.92
CA TYR A 213 8.46 10.43 25.82
C TYR A 213 7.52 10.57 27.02
N ILE A 214 6.21 10.50 26.81
CA ILE A 214 5.23 10.57 27.91
C ILE A 214 5.33 9.36 28.85
N LYS A 215 5.61 8.17 28.32
CA LYS A 215 5.61 6.91 29.10
C LYS A 215 6.93 6.64 29.82
N SER A 216 8.07 6.99 29.21
CA SER A 216 9.41 6.66 29.71
C SER A 216 10.31 7.88 29.95
N GLY A 217 9.87 9.10 29.60
CA GLY A 217 10.68 10.31 29.68
C GLY A 217 11.78 10.40 28.60
N VAL A 218 11.81 9.45 27.67
CA VAL A 218 12.85 9.35 26.63
C VAL A 218 12.33 9.93 25.31
N LEU A 219 12.99 10.97 24.82
CA LEU A 219 12.76 11.51 23.48
C LEU A 219 13.79 10.90 22.52
N LEU A 220 13.32 10.14 21.53
CA LEU A 220 14.19 9.53 20.54
C LEU A 220 14.57 10.57 19.49
N ASP A 221 15.87 10.70 19.19
CA ASP A 221 16.31 11.41 17.99
C ASP A 221 16.20 10.46 16.79
N ILE A 222 15.11 10.60 16.05
CA ILE A 222 14.78 9.81 14.87
C ILE A 222 15.79 9.94 13.71
N ARG A 223 16.79 10.83 13.83
CA ARG A 223 17.86 11.01 12.83
C ARG A 223 19.06 10.09 13.04
N LEU A 224 19.14 9.42 14.20
CA LEU A 224 20.28 8.55 14.54
C LEU A 224 20.03 7.08 14.14
N PRO A 225 21.01 6.36 13.54
CA PRO A 225 20.76 5.07 12.88
C PRO A 225 20.56 3.83 13.78
N SER A 226 20.45 3.95 15.11
CA SER A 226 20.49 2.80 16.02
C SER A 226 19.47 2.94 17.14
N LEU A 227 18.33 2.24 17.05
CA LEU A 227 17.34 2.23 18.14
C LEU A 227 16.45 0.98 18.23
N TYR A 228 16.70 -0.05 17.41
CA TYR A 228 15.95 -1.31 17.48
C TYR A 228 16.04 -2.02 18.85
N HIS A 229 17.02 -1.69 19.68
CA HIS A 229 17.21 -2.31 21.00
C HIS A 229 16.41 -1.69 22.15
N VAL A 230 15.83 -0.49 22.00
CA VAL A 230 15.06 0.16 23.09
C VAL A 230 13.57 -0.22 23.04
N LEU A 231 13.10 -0.70 21.88
CA LEU A 231 11.72 -1.14 21.68
C LEU A 231 11.49 -2.61 22.05
N ALA A 232 12.54 -3.38 22.32
CA ALA A 232 12.40 -4.73 22.83
C ALA A 232 11.78 -4.67 24.24
N PRO A 233 10.75 -5.46 24.56
CA PRO A 233 10.24 -5.53 25.92
C PRO A 233 11.41 -5.91 26.83
N ALA A 234 11.61 -5.16 27.91
CA ALA A 234 12.48 -5.61 28.98
C ALA A 234 11.88 -6.93 29.49
N SER A 235 12.47 -8.06 29.07
CA SER A 235 12.26 -9.34 29.72
C SER A 235 12.49 -9.10 31.20
N GLN A 236 11.47 -9.29 32.03
CA GLN A 236 11.60 -9.25 33.48
C GLN A 236 12.54 -10.38 33.90
N GLY A 237 13.84 -10.09 33.90
CA GLY A 237 14.86 -10.81 34.62
C GLY A 237 14.94 -10.20 36.01
N SER A 238 14.44 -10.94 36.98
CA SER A 238 14.65 -10.74 38.40
C SER A 238 16.15 -10.70 38.73
N GLU A 239 16.47 -10.09 39.89
CA GLU A 239 17.78 -10.00 40.56
C GLU A 239 18.68 -8.88 40.01
N GLY A 240 19.16 -7.89 40.77
CA GLY A 240 19.23 -7.67 42.21
C GLY A 240 20.47 -6.80 42.45
N GLY A 241 20.29 -5.66 43.13
CA GLY A 241 21.31 -5.06 43.99
C GLY A 241 22.60 -4.45 43.41
N SER A 242 22.77 -3.18 43.77
CA SER A 242 24.01 -2.56 44.26
C SER A 242 25.00 -1.97 43.26
N GLY A 243 25.28 -0.68 43.47
CA GLY A 243 26.20 0.12 42.69
C GLY A 243 27.66 0.10 43.17
N SER A 244 28.34 1.20 42.82
CA SER A 244 29.73 1.61 43.08
C SER A 244 30.78 1.17 42.04
N ASP A 245 30.96 2.07 41.08
CA ASP A 245 32.17 2.81 40.70
C ASP A 245 33.58 2.35 41.15
N SER A 246 34.54 2.65 40.27
CA SER A 246 36.01 2.71 40.40
C SER A 246 36.88 1.44 40.27
N GLY A 247 37.95 1.53 39.45
CA GLY A 247 39.14 0.69 39.60
C GLY A 247 39.92 0.30 38.34
N ILE A 248 41.04 0.96 38.11
CA ILE A 248 41.97 0.90 36.95
C ILE A 248 42.97 -0.27 37.06
N SER A 249 43.38 -0.88 35.92
CA SER A 249 44.79 -1.18 35.49
C SER A 249 45.14 -2.62 35.06
N LYS A 250 45.68 -2.72 33.83
CA LYS A 250 46.87 -3.52 33.37
C LYS A 250 46.84 -5.06 33.45
N GLU A 251 47.56 -5.86 32.66
CA GLU A 251 48.35 -5.81 31.40
C GLU A 251 48.96 -7.24 31.28
N GLN A 252 49.07 -7.82 30.07
CA GLN A 252 49.89 -9.00 29.71
C GLN A 252 49.47 -10.37 30.33
N GLN A 253 49.68 -11.55 29.75
CA GLN A 253 50.71 -12.04 28.83
C GLN A 253 50.25 -13.34 28.14
N SER A 254 50.75 -13.52 26.92
CA SER A 254 50.82 -14.70 26.05
C SER A 254 51.00 -16.09 26.70
N ARG A 255 50.47 -17.14 26.05
CA ARG A 255 51.26 -18.32 25.60
C ARG A 255 50.47 -19.26 24.68
N ASP A 256 51.06 -19.50 23.50
CA ASP A 256 50.85 -20.65 22.63
C ASP A 256 51.10 -21.99 23.35
N SER A 257 50.42 -23.06 22.94
CA SER A 257 51.07 -24.32 22.52
C SER A 257 50.08 -25.32 21.92
N THR A 258 50.52 -25.82 20.78
CA THR A 258 49.99 -26.83 19.85
C THR A 258 50.08 -28.26 20.40
N HIS A 259 49.17 -29.17 20.00
CA HIS A 259 49.40 -30.61 19.70
C HIS A 259 48.08 -31.23 19.16
N GLN A 260 47.91 -31.38 17.83
CA GLN A 260 48.04 -32.62 17.01
C GLN A 260 47.48 -33.92 17.64
N MET A 261 46.39 -34.48 17.08
CA MET A 261 46.34 -35.60 16.10
C MET A 261 46.17 -36.95 16.85
N SER A 262 45.29 -37.90 16.54
CA SER A 262 44.81 -38.44 15.26
C SER A 262 43.69 -39.47 15.53
N GLN A 263 42.80 -39.69 14.53
CA GLN A 263 42.21 -40.98 14.05
C GLN A 263 41.45 -41.89 15.07
N HIS A 264 40.41 -42.66 14.76
CA HIS A 264 39.86 -43.20 13.52
C HIS A 264 38.49 -43.87 13.82
N GLN A 265 37.67 -44.00 12.77
CA GLN A 265 36.74 -45.11 12.47
C GLN A 265 35.40 -45.32 13.22
N ARG A 266 34.33 -45.23 12.42
CA ARG A 266 33.00 -45.91 12.49
C ARG A 266 33.09 -47.20 11.63
N PRO A 267 32.08 -48.10 11.47
CA PRO A 267 30.74 -48.30 12.10
C PRO A 267 30.52 -49.84 12.39
N PRO A 268 29.36 -50.56 12.23
CA PRO A 268 27.91 -50.26 12.17
C PRO A 268 26.98 -51.28 12.94
N LEU A 269 25.64 -51.13 12.75
CA LEU A 269 24.54 -52.14 12.77
C LEU A 269 23.78 -52.50 14.08
N GLY A 270 22.44 -52.33 14.06
CA GLY A 270 21.44 -53.00 14.92
C GLY A 270 21.11 -54.43 14.44
N PRO A 271 20.07 -55.19 14.93
CA PRO A 271 18.66 -54.75 15.06
C PRO A 271 17.76 -55.47 16.15
N ARG A 272 16.42 -55.17 16.14
CA ARG A 272 15.23 -56.04 16.46
C ARG A 272 14.73 -56.11 17.92
N ALA A 273 13.44 -56.26 18.32
CA ALA A 273 12.06 -55.97 17.85
C ALA A 273 11.05 -56.34 19.01
N SER A 274 9.73 -56.17 18.79
CA SER A 274 8.50 -56.64 19.52
C SER A 274 7.93 -55.70 20.60
N SER A 275 6.62 -55.48 20.79
CA SER A 275 5.37 -55.94 20.14
C SER A 275 4.14 -55.13 20.68
N SER A 276 3.14 -54.95 19.82
CA SER A 276 1.65 -54.96 19.99
C SER A 276 0.95 -54.26 21.19
N ASP A 277 0.01 -53.35 20.90
CA ASP A 277 -1.45 -53.59 21.00
C ASP A 277 -2.30 -52.31 20.74
N VAL A 278 -3.42 -52.49 20.02
CA VAL A 278 -4.50 -51.55 19.63
C VAL A 278 -5.79 -52.37 19.89
N PRO A 279 -6.95 -51.87 20.40
CA PRO A 279 -7.81 -50.94 19.63
C PRO A 279 -8.81 -50.02 20.38
N LEU A 280 -9.28 -48.97 19.68
CA LEU A 280 -10.70 -48.64 19.36
C LEU A 280 -10.94 -47.12 19.20
N THR A 281 -11.40 -46.73 18.01
CA THR A 281 -11.99 -45.42 17.63
C THR A 281 -13.53 -45.43 17.79
N PRO A 282 -14.17 -44.25 17.77
CA PRO A 282 -14.93 -43.83 16.56
C PRO A 282 -14.62 -42.37 16.17
N GLU A 283 -14.23 -42.12 14.93
CA GLU A 283 -15.09 -41.73 13.79
C GLU A 283 -15.68 -40.32 13.91
N ASN A 284 -15.03 -39.35 13.25
CA ASN A 284 -15.74 -38.20 12.70
C ASN A 284 -15.07 -37.72 11.40
N ASP A 285 -15.92 -37.31 10.49
CA ASP A 285 -15.78 -37.39 9.04
C ASP A 285 -15.41 -36.01 8.46
N HIS A 286 -14.21 -35.84 7.91
CA HIS A 286 -13.89 -34.67 7.09
C HIS A 286 -13.06 -35.05 5.86
N ARG A 287 -13.74 -34.96 4.71
CA ARG A 287 -13.27 -35.18 3.35
C ARG A 287 -12.05 -34.33 3.00
N GLU A 288 -10.96 -34.98 2.61
CA GLU A 288 -9.93 -34.39 1.75
C GLU A 288 -10.21 -34.74 0.28
N LEU A 289 -10.03 -33.77 -0.62
CA LEU A 289 -9.97 -33.97 -2.07
C LEU A 289 -8.64 -33.39 -2.58
N PRO A 290 -8.01 -34.04 -3.58
CA PRO A 290 -6.58 -33.99 -3.81
C PRO A 290 -6.19 -32.86 -4.77
N TRP A 291 -5.05 -32.21 -4.50
CA TRP A 291 -4.42 -31.30 -5.46
C TRP A 291 -3.96 -32.06 -6.70
N ALA A 292 -4.40 -31.55 -7.85
CA ALA A 292 -4.08 -32.08 -9.16
C ALA A 292 -2.63 -31.73 -9.58
N SER A 293 -2.00 -32.71 -10.19
CA SER A 293 -0.63 -32.75 -10.69
C SER A 293 -0.30 -31.65 -11.72
N GLU A 294 0.90 -31.09 -11.61
CA GLU A 294 1.59 -30.37 -12.67
C GLU A 294 1.95 -31.29 -13.85
N PRO A 295 2.06 -30.77 -15.07
CA PRO A 295 2.90 -31.38 -16.09
C PRO A 295 4.24 -30.64 -16.22
N ASP A 296 5.31 -31.43 -16.09
CA ASP A 296 6.70 -31.12 -16.43
C ASP A 296 6.84 -30.54 -17.84
N LEU A 297 7.54 -29.39 -17.97
CA LEU A 297 8.19 -28.97 -19.21
C LEU A 297 9.57 -28.36 -18.92
N LEU A 298 10.56 -29.25 -19.01
CA LEU A 298 11.91 -29.11 -19.56
C LEU A 298 12.62 -27.75 -19.51
N SER A 299 13.75 -27.81 -18.79
CA SER A 299 14.95 -26.97 -18.83
C SER A 299 15.34 -26.45 -20.22
N GLY A 300 15.61 -25.14 -20.31
CA GLY A 300 16.22 -24.45 -21.44
C GLY A 300 16.84 -23.12 -21.00
N SER A 301 18.14 -22.99 -21.24
CA SER A 301 19.07 -21.96 -20.76
C SER A 301 18.83 -20.53 -21.26
N ASP A 302 19.37 -19.58 -20.47
CA ASP A 302 19.89 -18.25 -20.81
C ASP A 302 18.97 -17.09 -21.26
N GLY A 303 18.90 -16.08 -20.37
CA GLY A 303 19.29 -14.70 -20.69
C GLY A 303 18.28 -13.82 -21.43
N ASN A 304 17.55 -12.96 -20.71
CA ASN A 304 17.58 -11.51 -20.94
C ASN A 304 16.81 -10.74 -19.84
N ASP A 305 17.54 -10.14 -18.91
CA ASP A 305 17.01 -9.12 -17.98
C ASP A 305 16.69 -7.85 -18.77
N ASN A 306 15.42 -7.61 -19.08
CA ASN A 306 14.99 -6.32 -19.65
C ASN A 306 14.09 -5.54 -18.69
N PHE A 307 14.70 -4.96 -17.65
CA PHE A 307 14.13 -3.88 -16.87
C PHE A 307 15.01 -2.62 -16.96
N PRO A 308 14.41 -1.41 -17.03
CA PRO A 308 15.16 -0.18 -17.19
C PRO A 308 16.12 0.05 -16.00
N PRO A 309 17.32 0.64 -16.24
CA PRO A 309 18.45 0.63 -15.31
C PRO A 309 18.28 1.45 -14.02
N ARG A 310 17.09 1.99 -13.76
CA ARG A 310 16.88 3.00 -12.70
C ARG A 310 16.57 2.45 -11.30
N PHE A 311 16.45 1.13 -11.15
CA PHE A 311 16.16 0.49 -9.85
C PHE A 311 17.23 -0.50 -9.36
N LYS A 312 18.37 -0.62 -10.04
CA LYS A 312 19.55 -1.29 -9.47
C LYS A 312 20.26 -0.29 -8.54
N ARG A 313 19.91 -0.27 -7.25
CA ARG A 313 20.67 0.47 -6.23
C ARG A 313 21.99 -0.25 -6.01
N GLY A 314 23.03 0.16 -6.72
CA GLY A 314 24.40 -0.32 -6.52
C GLY A 314 24.90 0.04 -5.11
N ARG A 315 25.61 -0.89 -4.48
CA ARG A 315 26.36 -0.63 -3.23
C ARG A 315 27.35 0.51 -3.49
N ALA A 316 27.38 1.52 -2.61
CA ALA A 316 28.36 2.61 -2.70
C ALA A 316 29.79 2.05 -2.54
N PRO A 317 30.77 2.50 -3.34
CA PRO A 317 32.16 2.08 -3.15
C PRO A 317 32.70 2.63 -1.82
N LEU A 318 33.43 1.80 -1.08
CA LEU A 318 34.13 2.17 0.14
C LEU A 318 35.24 3.17 -0.18
N ALA A 319 35.41 4.17 0.68
CA ALA A 319 36.46 5.19 0.54
C ALA A 319 37.86 4.55 0.60
N PRO A 320 38.84 5.02 -0.20
CA PRO A 320 40.21 4.52 -0.13
C PRO A 320 40.85 4.95 1.19
N THR A 321 41.28 3.97 2.00
CA THR A 321 42.18 4.17 3.13
C THR A 321 43.62 4.05 2.66
N ASP A 322 44.17 5.14 2.12
CA ASP A 322 45.62 5.29 1.99
C ASP A 322 46.01 6.66 2.58
N THR A 323 46.60 6.63 3.77
CA THR A 323 47.30 7.77 4.36
C THR A 323 48.70 7.86 3.75
N PRO A 324 49.17 9.06 3.35
CA PRO A 324 50.52 9.22 2.83
C PRO A 324 51.54 9.02 3.96
N LYS A 325 52.57 8.21 3.70
CA LYS A 325 53.80 8.19 4.51
C LYS A 325 54.65 9.41 4.14
N LEU A 326 55.20 10.04 5.17
CA LEU A 326 56.01 11.27 5.19
C LEU A 326 57.07 11.35 4.08
#